data_AF-A0A3D3Q591-F1
#
_entry.id   AF-A0A3D3Q591-F1
#
_cell.length_a   1.000
_cell.length_b   1.000
_cell.length_c   1.000
_cell.angle_alpha   90.00
_cell.angle_beta   90.00
_cell.angle_gamma   90.00
#
_symmetry.space_group_name_H-M   'P 1'
#
loop_
_entity.id
_entity.type
_entity.pdbx_description
1 polymer ?
#
loop_
_entity_poly.entity_id
_entity_poly.type
_entity_poly.pdbx_seq_one_letter_code
_entity_poly.pdbx_strand_id
1 'polypeptide(L)'
;MEDNKDAPTALVRVGSLLSDPFFRKAFAANPAAALAAQGIAQNSLPVAVLEVLADLSHEELRALSRVKNALELEHASTHERLEMV
;
A
#
# COMPACT_ATOMS: atom_id res chain seq x y z
N MET A 1 18.00 -8.21 -21.25
CA MET A 1 17.07 -8.38 -20.12
C MET A 1 16.42 -7.01 -19.96
N GLU A 2 15.20 -6.85 -20.46
CA GLU A 2 14.48 -5.59 -20.36
C GLU A 2 14.14 -5.35 -18.89
N ASP A 3 14.73 -4.29 -18.32
CA ASP A 3 14.30 -3.73 -17.04
C ASP A 3 12.80 -3.46 -17.13
N ASN A 4 12.03 -4.25 -16.41
CA ASN A 4 10.58 -4.12 -16.29
C ASN A 4 10.29 -2.87 -15.44
N LYS A 5 10.47 -1.68 -16.05
CA LYS A 5 10.33 -0.35 -15.45
C LYS A 5 8.89 -0.02 -15.02
N ASP A 6 7.94 -0.87 -15.37
CA ASP A 6 6.50 -0.68 -15.10
C ASP A 6 5.98 -1.48 -13.90
N ALA A 7 6.81 -2.30 -13.26
CA ALA A 7 6.38 -3.05 -12.08
C ALA A 7 6.25 -2.10 -10.87
N PRO A 8 5.05 -1.98 -10.25
CA PRO A 8 4.88 -1.14 -9.07
C PRO A 8 5.80 -1.62 -7.94
N THR A 9 6.44 -0.68 -7.26
CA THR A 9 7.34 -1.00 -6.14
C THR A 9 6.60 -1.81 -5.07
N ALA A 10 7.33 -2.60 -4.28
CA ALA A 10 6.74 -3.37 -3.18
C ALA A 10 5.93 -2.48 -2.23
N LEU A 11 6.37 -1.25 -2.00
CA LEU A 11 5.66 -0.25 -1.21
C LEU A 11 4.31 0.14 -1.84
N VAL A 12 4.28 0.44 -3.14
CA VAL A 12 3.03 0.75 -3.86
C VAL A 12 2.06 -0.44 -3.80
N ARG A 13 2.58 -1.66 -3.98
CA ARG A 13 1.78 -2.89 -3.87
C ARG A 13 1.17 -3.04 -2.48
N VAL A 14 1.96 -2.87 -1.42
CA VAL A 14 1.45 -2.90 -0.03
C VAL A 14 0.41 -1.80 0.19
N GLY A 15 0.67 -0.58 -0.25
CA GLY A 15 -0.27 0.54 -0.14
C GLY A 15 -1.62 0.24 -0.81
N SER A 16 -1.62 -0.43 -1.96
CA SER A 16 -2.85 -0.86 -2.62
C SER A 16 -3.53 -2.03 -1.89
N LEU A 17 -2.77 -3.00 -1.41
CA LEU A 17 -3.28 -4.14 -0.63
C LEU A 17 -3.91 -3.70 0.70
N LEU A 18 -3.47 -2.59 1.27
CA LEU A 18 -4.13 -2.01 2.45
C LEU A 18 -5.58 -1.61 2.19
N SER A 19 -6.06 -1.49 0.95
CA SER A 19 -7.48 -1.31 0.65
C SER A 19 -8.31 -2.59 0.78
N ASP A 20 -7.69 -3.78 0.75
CA ASP A 20 -8.37 -5.07 0.95
C ASP A 20 -8.58 -5.37 2.45
N PRO A 21 -9.84 -5.54 2.92
CA PRO A 21 -10.13 -5.90 4.30
C PRO A 21 -9.53 -7.24 4.75
N PHE A 22 -9.42 -8.23 3.86
CA PHE A 22 -8.85 -9.53 4.20
C PHE A 22 -7.35 -9.41 4.41
N PHE A 23 -6.67 -8.71 3.50
CA PHE A 23 -5.25 -8.41 3.66
C PHE A 23 -4.97 -7.64 4.94
N ARG A 24 -5.68 -6.54 5.24
CA ARG A 24 -5.48 -5.77 6.48
C ARG A 24 -5.61 -6.63 7.73
N LYS A 25 -6.63 -7.51 7.77
CA LYS A 25 -6.86 -8.41 8.91
C LYS A 25 -5.73 -9.43 9.05
N ALA A 26 -5.28 -10.01 7.95
CA ALA A 26 -4.15 -10.94 7.95
C ALA A 26 -2.84 -10.24 8.34
N PHE A 27 -2.62 -9.02 7.83
CA PHE A 27 -1.44 -8.21 8.10
C PHE A 27 -1.36 -7.80 9.56
N ALA A 28 -2.45 -7.31 10.16
CA ALA A 28 -2.49 -6.95 11.59
C ALA A 28 -2.27 -8.16 12.51
N ALA A 29 -2.58 -9.38 12.07
CA ALA A 29 -2.32 -10.59 12.83
C ALA A 29 -0.88 -11.10 12.68
N ASN A 30 -0.35 -11.06 11.46
CA ASN A 30 1.01 -11.48 11.14
C ASN A 30 1.50 -10.79 9.85
N PRO A 31 2.24 -9.66 9.96
CA PRO A 31 2.73 -8.92 8.80
C PRO A 31 3.61 -9.76 7.88
N ALA A 32 4.47 -10.62 8.45
CA ALA A 32 5.39 -11.46 7.67
C ALA A 32 4.64 -12.48 6.81
N ALA A 33 3.67 -13.18 7.40
CA ALA A 33 2.88 -14.17 6.68
C ALA A 33 1.97 -13.51 5.63
N ALA A 34 1.39 -12.35 5.95
CA ALA A 34 0.53 -11.62 5.01
C ALA A 34 1.32 -11.13 3.78
N LEU A 35 2.54 -10.61 3.97
CA LEU A 35 3.41 -10.20 2.87
C LEU A 35 3.87 -11.40 2.03
N ALA A 36 4.27 -12.50 2.69
CA ALA A 36 4.67 -13.73 2.00
C ALA A 36 3.54 -14.32 1.14
N ALA A 37 2.29 -14.30 1.63
CA ALA A 37 1.11 -14.73 0.88
C ALA A 37 0.85 -13.90 -0.39
N GLN A 38 1.37 -12.67 -0.44
CA GLN A 38 1.29 -11.77 -1.59
C GLN A 38 2.56 -11.78 -2.46
N GLY A 39 3.51 -12.66 -2.16
CA GLY A 39 4.80 -12.73 -2.84
C GLY A 39 5.64 -11.46 -2.65
N ILE A 40 5.48 -10.76 -1.53
CA ILE A 40 6.24 -9.56 -1.19
C ILE A 40 7.30 -9.94 -0.17
N ALA A 41 8.58 -9.78 -0.54
CA ALA A 41 9.67 -10.02 0.39
C ALA A 41 9.79 -8.86 1.38
N GLN A 42 9.89 -9.13 2.68
CA GLN A 42 9.96 -8.06 3.70
C GLN A 42 11.12 -7.08 3.49
N ASN A 43 12.27 -7.57 3.04
CA ASN A 43 13.45 -6.76 2.75
C ASN A 43 13.29 -5.84 1.51
N SER A 44 12.19 -5.96 0.76
CA SER A 44 11.84 -5.04 -0.32
C SER A 44 11.09 -3.79 0.16
N LEU A 45 10.70 -3.75 1.44
CA LEU A 45 10.05 -2.60 2.07
C LEU A 45 11.08 -1.82 2.90
N PRO A 46 10.99 -0.47 2.94
CA PRO A 46 11.75 0.32 3.89
C PRO A 46 11.42 -0.11 5.33
N VAL A 47 12.44 -0.37 6.13
CA VAL A 47 12.28 -0.88 7.51
C VAL A 47 11.35 0.01 8.34
N ALA A 48 11.55 1.33 8.31
CA ALA A 48 10.72 2.28 9.05
C ALA A 48 9.24 2.25 8.63
N VAL A 49 8.94 1.94 7.37
CA VAL A 49 7.55 1.81 6.90
C VAL A 49 6.94 0.51 7.42
N LEU A 50 7.71 -0.59 7.37
CA LEU A 50 7.24 -1.88 7.86
C LEU A 50 6.97 -1.84 9.37
N GLU A 51 7.85 -1.21 10.14
CA GLU A 51 7.69 -1.02 11.59
C GLU A 51 6.39 -0.25 11.90
N VAL A 52 6.19 0.91 11.27
CA VAL A 52 4.96 1.70 11.46
C VAL A 52 3.73 0.88 11.10
N LEU A 53 3.71 0.22 9.94
CA LEU A 53 2.54 -0.56 9.52
C LEU A 53 2.27 -1.77 10.42
N ALA A 54 3.32 -2.41 10.95
CA ALA A 54 3.20 -3.58 11.82
C ALA A 54 2.63 -3.22 13.21
N ASP A 55 2.84 -1.99 13.66
CA ASP A 55 2.30 -1.48 14.94
C ASP A 55 0.81 -1.11 14.86
N LEU A 56 0.24 -0.98 13.66
CA LEU A 56 -1.15 -0.56 13.48
C LEU A 56 -2.14 -1.73 13.57
N SER A 57 -3.24 -1.48 14.26
CA SER A 57 -4.40 -2.36 14.28
C SER A 57 -5.15 -2.39 12.93
N HIS A 58 -6.05 -3.36 12.77
CA HIS A 58 -6.90 -3.46 11.58
C HIS A 58 -7.68 -2.17 11.26
N GLU A 59 -8.24 -1.50 12.28
CA GLU A 59 -9.02 -0.27 12.08
C GLU A 59 -8.12 0.92 11.75
N GLU A 60 -6.91 0.99 12.30
CA GLU A 60 -5.94 2.04 11.95
C GLU A 60 -5.41 1.86 10.53
N LEU A 61 -5.13 0.62 10.11
CA LEU A 61 -4.78 0.30 8.71
C LEU A 61 -5.93 0.65 7.76
N ARG A 62 -7.18 0.48 8.18
CA ARG A 62 -8.36 0.89 7.42
C ARG A 62 -8.51 2.41 7.33
N ALA A 63 -8.21 3.14 8.41
CA ALA A 63 -8.19 4.59 8.39
C ALA A 63 -7.11 5.10 7.41
N LEU A 64 -5.91 4.51 7.46
CA LEU A 64 -4.83 4.82 6.54
C LEU A 64 -5.20 4.56 5.08
N SER A 65 -5.86 3.43 4.78
CA SER A 65 -6.31 3.13 3.41
C SER A 65 -7.35 4.13 2.89
N ARG A 66 -8.21 4.67 3.77
CA ARG A 66 -9.18 5.72 3.41
C ARG A 66 -8.49 7.04 3.10
N VAL A 67 -7.49 7.43 3.90
CA VAL A 67 -6.69 8.64 3.65
C VAL A 67 -5.94 8.52 2.33
N LYS A 68 -5.30 7.37 2.07
CA LYS A 68 -4.66 7.07 0.78
C LYS A 68 -5.63 7.27 -0.39
N ASN A 69 -6.80 6.65 -0.34
CA ASN A 69 -7.79 6.73 -1.43
C ASN A 69 -8.29 8.17 -1.63
N ALA A 70 -8.46 8.94 -0.55
CA ALA A 70 -8.85 10.35 -0.64
C ALA A 70 -7.76 11.20 -1.32
N LEU A 71 -6.49 10.98 -0.97
CA LEU A 71 -5.36 11.67 -1.60
C LEU A 71 -5.21 11.30 -3.09
N GLU A 72 -5.42 10.02 -3.44
CA GLU A 72 -5.40 9.56 -4.83
C GLU A 72 -6.53 10.20 -5.64
N LEU A 73 -7.73 10.34 -5.05
CA LEU A 73 -8.87 11.00 -5.69
C LEU A 73 -8.60 12.50 -5.94
N GLU A 74 -8.06 13.22 -4.95
CA GLU A 74 -7.68 14.63 -5.07
C GLU A 74 -6.58 14.85 -6.13
N HIS A 75 -5.58 13.97 -6.17
CA HIS A 75 -4.54 14.01 -7.21
C HIS A 75 -5.12 13.78 -8.61
N ALA A 76 -6.00 12.79 -8.77
CA ALA A 76 -6.67 12.53 -10.05
C ALA A 76 -7.48 13.77 -10.50
N SER A 77 -8.29 14.34 -9.61
CA SER A 77 -9.08 15.54 -9.90
C SER A 77 -8.26 16.81 -10.17
N THR A 78 -7.01 16.87 -9.71
CA THR A 78 -6.09 17.96 -10.02
C THR A 78 -5.46 17.76 -11.40
N HIS A 79 -5.12 16.52 -11.76
CA HIS A 79 -4.55 16.20 -13.08
C HIS A 79 -5.58 16.39 -14.20
N GLU A 80 -6.82 15.91 -13.99
CA GLU A 80 -7.94 16.14 -14.93
C GLU A 80 -8.19 17.63 -15.17
N ARG A 81 -8.04 18.47 -14.14
CA ARG A 81 -8.17 19.93 -14.26
C ARG A 81 -7.03 20.58 -15.04
N LEU A 82 -5.82 20.01 -15.03
CA LEU A 82 -4.66 20.53 -15.75
C LEU A 82 -4.65 20.11 -17.22
N GLU A 83 -5.22 18.95 -17.58
CA GLU A 83 -5.35 18.50 -18.98
C GLU A 83 -6.48 19.18 -19.76
N MET A 84 -7.41 19.86 -19.07
CA MET A 84 -8.53 20.61 -19.67
C MET A 84 -8.20 22.08 -20.02
N VAL A 85 -6.97 22.55 -19.77
CA VAL A 85 -6.50 23.94 -20.02
C VAL A 85 -5.45 23.94 -21.11
#